data_AF-A0A528E544-F1
#
_entry.id   AF-A0A528E544-F1
#
_cell.length_a   1.000
_cell.length_b   1.000
_cell.length_c   1.000
_cell.angle_alpha   90.00
_cell.angle_beta   90.00
_cell.angle_gamma   90.00
#
_symmetry.space_group_name_H-M   'P 1'
#
loop_
_entity.id
_entity.type
_entity.pdbx_description
1 polymer ?
#
loop_
_entity_poly.entity_id
_entity_poly.type
_entity_poly.pdbx_seq_one_letter_code
_entity_poly.pdbx_strand_id
1 'polypeptide(L)' 'MTSLDLLNTKTLMALWGEHKHGCRPIGDIVTDARAGNLPGIEPLESGFGFRVTDEAVALKAMRRVD' A
#
# COMPACT_ATOMS: atom_id res chain seq x y z
N MET A 1 0.87 -14.51 -14.81
CA MET A 1 0.64 -13.06 -14.72
C MET A 1 0.37 -12.55 -16.13
N THR A 2 -0.85 -12.11 -16.45
CA THR A 2 -1.16 -11.56 -17.78
C THR A 2 -0.80 -10.07 -17.83
N SER A 3 -0.51 -9.51 -19.00
CA SER A 3 -0.13 -8.08 -19.15
C SER A 3 -1.19 -7.08 -18.66
N LEU A 4 -2.42 -7.53 -18.39
CA LEU A 4 -3.49 -6.73 -17.77
C LEU A 4 -3.31 -6.54 -16.26
N ASP A 5 -2.72 -7.51 -15.54
CA ASP A 5 -2.38 -7.35 -14.11
C ASP A 5 -1.36 -6.22 -13.92
N LEU A 6 -0.39 -6.09 -14.83
CA LEU A 6 0.65 -5.06 -14.77
C LEU A 6 0.12 -3.63 -14.99
N LEU A 7 -0.99 -3.47 -15.72
CA LEU A 7 -1.63 -2.18 -15.97
C LEU A 7 -2.57 -1.73 -14.83
N ASN A 8 -3.06 -2.67 -14.00
CA ASN A 8 -3.98 -2.41 -12.90
C ASN A 8 -3.37 -2.61 -11.50
N THR A 9 -2.06 -2.85 -11.40
CA THR A 9 -1.40 -3.01 -10.10
C THR A 9 -1.24 -1.63 -9.43
N LYS A 10 -2.20 -1.25 -8.57
CA LYS A 10 -2.08 -0.05 -7.73
C LYS A 10 -0.97 -0.26 -6.70
N THR A 11 -0.03 0.68 -6.60
CA THR A 11 1.03 0.64 -5.59
C THR A 11 0.54 1.26 -4.29
N LEU A 12 1.14 0.85 -3.16
CA LEU A 12 0.88 1.47 -1.86
C LEU A 12 1.07 3.00 -1.91
N MET A 13 2.06 3.45 -2.69
CA MET A 13 2.34 4.88 -2.84
C MET A 13 1.29 5.62 -3.65
N ALA A 14 0.77 5.01 -4.71
CA ALA A 14 -0.35 5.55 -5.47
C ALA A 14 -1.60 5.67 -4.58
N LEU A 15 -1.94 4.60 -3.86
CA LEU A 15 -3.09 4.59 -2.95
C LEU A 15 -2.94 5.64 -1.83
N TRP A 16 -1.74 5.78 -1.27
CA TRP A 16 -1.49 6.81 -0.27
C TRP A 16 -1.65 8.22 -0.85
N GLY A 17 -1.15 8.46 -2.07
CA GLY A 17 -1.27 9.75 -2.75
C GLY A 17 -2.72 10.19 -2.93
N GLU A 18 -3.61 9.26 -3.30
CA GLU A 18 -5.05 9.48 -3.47
C GLU A 18 -5.76 9.87 -2.14
N HIS A 19 -5.28 9.34 -1.01
CA HIS A 19 -5.94 9.49 0.30
C HIS A 19 -5.09 10.20 1.37
N LYS A 20 -4.00 10.88 0.97
CA LYS A 20 -2.94 11.36 1.87
C LYS A 20 -3.43 12.17 3.08
N HIS A 21 -4.53 12.91 2.92
CA HIS A 21 -5.09 13.75 3.96
C HIS A 21 -5.73 12.97 5.11
N GLY A 22 -6.26 11.77 4.86
CA GLY A 22 -6.85 10.88 5.86
C GLY A 22 -5.89 9.80 6.38
N CYS A 23 -4.69 9.72 5.82
CA CYS A 23 -3.71 8.70 6.15
C CYS A 23 -2.68 9.17 7.20
N ARG A 24 -2.10 8.20 7.91
CA ARG A 24 -0.90 8.35 8.72
C ARG A 24 0.28 8.85 7.85
N PRO A 25 1.34 9.41 8.46
CA PRO A 25 2.56 9.76 7.73
C PRO A 25 3.06 8.58 6.90
N ILE A 26 3.52 8.86 5.67
CA ILE A 26 3.97 7.80 4.77
C ILE A 26 5.16 7.01 5.34
N GLY A 27 6.03 7.66 6.13
CA GLY A 27 7.16 7.00 6.77
C GLY A 27 6.73 5.85 7.69
N ASP A 28 5.68 6.07 8.49
CA ASP A 28 5.14 5.06 9.41
C ASP A 28 4.50 3.92 8.62
N ILE A 29 3.72 4.25 7.59
CA ILE A 29 3.06 3.28 6.71
C ILE A 29 4.10 2.38 6.00
N VAL A 30 5.17 2.96 5.47
CA VAL A 30 6.26 2.22 4.81
C VAL A 30 7.04 1.37 5.81
N THR A 31 7.21 1.86 7.04
CA THR A 31 7.86 1.10 8.12
C THR A 31 7.03 -0.13 8.50
N ASP A 32 5.72 0.04 8.69
CA ASP A 32 4.78 -1.07 8.94
C ASP A 32 4.78 -2.06 7.77
N ALA A 33 4.77 -1.57 6.53
CA ALA A 33 4.80 -2.40 5.32
C ALA A 33 6.08 -3.25 5.26
N ARG A 34 7.25 -2.65 5.54
CA ARG A 34 8.54 -3.36 5.57
C ARG A 34 8.63 -4.37 6.69
N ALA A 35 7.98 -4.11 7.82
CA ALA A 35 7.90 -5.05 8.93
C ALA A 35 6.91 -6.20 8.69
N GLY A 36 6.13 -6.16 7.60
CA GLY A 36 5.06 -7.13 7.34
C GLY A 36 3.80 -6.91 8.17
N ASN A 37 3.67 -5.74 8.80
CA ASN A 37 2.56 -5.38 9.69
C ASN A 37 1.45 -4.61 8.99
N LEU A 38 1.64 -4.19 7.74
CA LEU A 38 0.60 -3.51 6.95
C LEU A 38 -0.18 -4.55 6.12
N PRO A 39 -1.47 -4.80 6.44
CA PRO A 39 -2.28 -5.74 5.68
C PRO A 39 -2.77 -5.15 4.34
N GLY A 40 -3.23 -6.01 3.43
CA GLY A 40 -3.77 -5.61 2.12
C GLY A 40 -2.69 -5.20 1.10
N ILE A 41 -1.43 -5.51 1.38
CA ILE A 41 -0.30 -5.26 0.50
C ILE A 41 0.64 -6.46 0.42
N GLU A 42 1.45 -6.50 -0.64
CA GLU A 42 2.54 -7.45 -0.79
C GLU A 42 3.79 -6.75 -1.36
N PRO A 43 5.01 -7.20 -1.00
CA PRO A 43 6.22 -6.67 -1.61
C PRO A 43 6.25 -6.98 -3.11
N LEU A 44 6.74 -6.04 -3.90
CA LEU A 44 6.98 -6.26 -5.33
C LEU A 44 8.18 -7.19 -5.53
N GLU A 45 8.17 -7.99 -6.60
CA GLU A 45 9.28 -8.92 -6.94
C GLU A 45 10.61 -8.19 -7.18
N SER A 46 10.56 -6.90 -7.53
CA SER A 46 11.73 -6.04 -7.65
C SER A 46 12.46 -5.79 -6.33
N GLY A 47 11.82 -6.08 -5.18
CA GLY A 47 12.30 -5.74 -3.85
C GLY A 47 12.07 -4.27 -3.47
N PHE A 48 11.53 -3.45 -4.38
CA PHE A 48 11.28 -2.03 -4.15
C PHE A 48 9.79 -1.72 -4.21
N GLY A 49 9.24 -1.34 -3.06
CA GLY A 49 7.84 -0.94 -2.93
C GLY A 49 6.88 -2.11 -2.72
N PHE A 50 5.59 -1.78 -2.71
CA PHE A 50 4.52 -2.71 -2.36
C PHE A 50 3.36 -2.56 -3.33
N ARG A 51 2.82 -3.70 -3.79
CA ARG A 51 1.54 -3.75 -4.50
C ARG A 51 0.41 -3.82 -3.48
N VAL A 52 -0.70 -3.17 -3.79
CA VAL A 52 -1.96 -3.33 -3.06
C VAL A 52 -2.63 -4.60 -3.57
N THR A 53 -2.97 -5.50 -2.65
CA THR A 53 -3.73 -6.73 -2.94
C THR A 53 -5.18 -6.63 -2.48
N ASP A 54 -5.44 -5.79 -1.47
CA ASP A 54 -6.78 -5.42 -1.03
C ASP A 54 -6.80 -3.93 -0.65
N GLU A 55 -7.46 -3.12 -1.47
CA GLU A 55 -7.50 -1.67 -1.30
C GLU A 55 -8.24 -1.25 -0.02
N ALA A 56 -9.35 -1.90 0.32
CA ALA A 56 -10.14 -1.54 1.49
C ALA A 56 -9.37 -1.83 2.78
N VAL A 57 -8.70 -2.99 2.84
CA VAL A 57 -7.87 -3.38 3.98
C VAL A 57 -6.64 -2.49 4.10
N ALA A 58 -5.92 -2.25 3.00
CA ALA A 58 -4.75 -1.37 2.99
C ALA A 58 -5.14 0.05 3.43
N LEU A 59 -6.21 0.61 2.86
CA LEU A 59 -6.67 1.96 3.20
C LEU A 59 -7.08 2.06 4.68
N LYS A 60 -7.77 1.04 5.22
CA LYS A 60 -8.11 0.99 6.65
C LYS A 60 -6.86 1.01 7.52
N ALA A 61 -5.82 0.25 7.17
CA ALA A 61 -4.56 0.22 7.90
C ALA A 61 -3.73 1.50 7.76
N MET A 62 -3.88 2.22 6.65
CA MET A 62 -3.18 3.48 6.39
C MET A 62 -3.82 4.68 7.09
N ARG A 63 -5.10 4.60 7.48
CA ARG A 63 -5.82 5.71 8.14
C ARG A 63 -5.23 6.06 9.50
N ARG A 64 -5.33 7.34 9.86
CA ARG A 64 -5.04 7.79 11.23
C ARG A 64 -6.05 7.15 12.18
N VAL A 65 -5.56 6.73 13.34
CA VAL A 65 -6.42 6.41 14.47
C VAL A 65 -6.59 7.74 15.19
N ASP A 66 -7.80 8.31 15.11
CA ASP A 66 -8.19 9.45 15.95
C ASP A 66 -8.33 9.02 17.41
#